data_AF-X1NGR8-F1
#
_entry.id   AF-X1NGR8-F1
#
_cell.length_a   1.000
_cell.length_b   1.000
_cell.length_c   1.000
_cell.angle_alpha   90.00
_cell.angle_beta   90.00
_cell.angle_gamma   90.00
#
_symmetry.space_group_name_H-M   'P 1'
#
loop_
_entity.id
_entity.type
_entity.pdbx_description
1 polymer ?
#
loop_
_entity_poly.entity_id
_entity_poly.type
_entity_poly.pdbx_seq_one_letter_code
_entity_poly.pdbx_strand_id
1 'polypeptide(L)'
;MNVKLIITYDPAHIESSREKVANLMKEIKAKHEFLKSKYNGIFLVDVAKPREVIKKLKEISKNNRELFGKTYRYIPIDKWVKSEI
;
A
#
# COMPACT_ATOMS: atom_id res chain seq x y z
N MET A 1 -12.77 -8.52 -6.43
CA MET A 1 -11.35 -8.09 -6.44
C MET A 1 -10.74 -8.47 -5.10
N ASN A 2 -9.61 -9.17 -5.08
CA ASN A 2 -8.90 -9.57 -3.84
C ASN A 2 -7.98 -8.47 -3.30
N VAL A 3 -8.17 -7.22 -3.76
CA VAL A 3 -7.41 -6.07 -3.26
C VAL A 3 -7.86 -5.80 -1.83
N LYS A 4 -6.93 -5.85 -0.89
CA LYS A 4 -7.16 -5.59 0.53
C LYS A 4 -6.44 -4.35 1.03
N LEU A 5 -5.50 -3.82 0.25
CA LEU A 5 -4.78 -2.60 0.54
C LEU A 5 -4.57 -1.80 -0.76
N ILE A 6 -4.86 -0.51 -0.70
CA ILE A 6 -4.57 0.45 -1.76
C ILE A 6 -3.44 1.36 -1.26
N ILE A 7 -2.44 1.59 -2.11
CA ILE A 7 -1.33 2.48 -1.80
C ILE A 7 -1.22 3.53 -2.90
N THR A 8 -1.37 4.80 -2.56
CA THR A 8 -1.11 5.89 -3.52
C THR A 8 0.38 6.17 -3.61
N TYR A 9 0.85 6.65 -4.75
CA TYR A 9 2.23 7.07 -4.94
C TYR A 9 2.30 8.16 -6.03
N ASP A 10 3.46 8.80 -6.17
CA ASP A 10 3.70 9.76 -7.24
C ASP A 10 3.86 9.03 -8.60
N PRO A 11 2.96 9.25 -9.58
CA PRO A 11 3.03 8.60 -10.88
C PRO A 11 4.38 8.74 -11.60
N ALA A 12 5.13 9.82 -11.36
CA ALA A 12 6.43 10.06 -11.97
C ALA A 12 7.53 9.09 -11.49
N HIS A 13 7.31 8.38 -10.39
CA HIS A 13 8.32 7.57 -9.71
C HIS A 13 7.85 6.13 -9.42
N ILE A 14 7.20 5.47 -10.38
CA ILE A 14 6.58 4.14 -10.17
C ILE A 14 7.56 3.06 -9.66
N GLU A 15 8.72 2.88 -10.28
CA GLU A 15 9.65 1.80 -9.95
C GLU A 15 10.22 1.98 -8.54
N SER A 16 10.78 3.16 -8.27
CA SER A 16 11.29 3.52 -6.94
C SER A 16 10.18 3.40 -5.88
N SER A 17 8.95 3.81 -6.21
CA SER A 17 7.84 3.71 -5.27
C SER A 17 7.45 2.28 -4.96
N ARG A 18 7.44 1.42 -5.97
CA ARG A 18 7.15 -0.01 -5.79
C ARG A 18 8.21 -0.68 -4.93
N GLU A 19 9.48 -0.37 -5.17
CA GLU A 19 10.61 -0.90 -4.39
C GLU A 19 10.52 -0.47 -2.92
N LYS A 20 10.27 0.83 -2.65
CA LYS A 20 10.09 1.34 -1.28
C LYS A 20 8.96 0.63 -0.54
N VAL A 21 7.81 0.46 -1.19
CA VAL A 21 6.68 -0.27 -0.60
C VAL A 21 7.06 -1.73 -0.34
N ALA A 22 7.72 -2.40 -1.29
CA ALA A 22 8.13 -3.79 -1.12
C ALA A 22 9.10 -3.97 0.06
N ASN A 23 10.03 -3.03 0.23
CA ASN A 23 10.98 -3.03 1.35
C ASN A 23 10.27 -2.82 2.70
N LEU A 24 9.35 -1.87 2.78
CA LEU A 24 8.52 -1.67 3.98
C LEU A 24 7.71 -2.92 4.34
N MET A 25 7.12 -3.59 3.34
CA MET A 25 6.37 -4.83 3.56
C MET A 25 7.27 -5.98 4.04
N LYS A 26 8.51 -6.08 3.54
CA LYS A 26 9.51 -7.04 4.01
C LYS A 26 9.90 -6.77 5.47
N GLU A 27 10.13 -5.51 5.83
CA GLU A 27 10.51 -5.10 7.18
C GLU A 27 9.47 -5.54 8.23
N ILE A 28 8.18 -5.35 7.93
CA ILE A 28 7.08 -5.77 8.82
C ILE A 28 6.72 -7.27 8.70
N LYS A 29 7.47 -8.01 7.90
CA LYS A 29 7.27 -9.44 7.56
C LYS A 29 5.87 -9.72 7.03
N ALA A 30 5.31 -8.79 6.24
CA ALA A 30 4.01 -8.96 5.61
C ALA A 30 4.17 -9.60 4.23
N LYS A 31 3.59 -10.79 4.07
CA LYS A 31 3.38 -11.37 2.73
C LYS A 31 2.43 -10.46 1.96
N HIS A 32 2.85 -10.06 0.78
CA HIS A 32 2.12 -9.16 -0.09
C HIS A 32 2.28 -9.58 -1.55
N GLU A 33 1.26 -9.29 -2.34
CA GLU A 33 1.30 -9.44 -3.79
C GLU A 33 0.80 -8.13 -4.43
N PHE A 34 1.59 -7.59 -5.35
CA PHE A 34 1.16 -6.45 -6.16
C PHE A 34 0.27 -6.94 -7.30
N LEU A 35 -0.99 -6.54 -7.26
CA LEU A 35 -1.98 -6.86 -8.29
C LEU A 35 -1.90 -5.84 -9.43
N LYS A 36 -2.29 -6.25 -10.64
CA LYS A 36 -2.29 -5.37 -11.82
C LYS A 36 -3.27 -4.22 -11.61
N SER A 37 -2.75 -2.99 -11.56
CA SER A 37 -3.53 -1.76 -11.60
C SER A 37 -3.74 -1.30 -13.04
N LYS A 38 -4.94 -0.79 -13.36
CA LYS A 38 -5.21 -0.09 -14.62
C LYS A 38 -4.89 1.41 -14.54
N TYR A 39 -4.57 1.91 -13.35
CA TYR A 39 -4.40 3.33 -13.06
C TYR A 39 -2.99 3.60 -12.54
N ASN A 40 -2.39 4.68 -13.04
CA ASN A 40 -1.13 5.20 -12.52
C ASN A 40 -1.35 5.92 -11.18
N GLY A 41 -0.33 5.91 -10.32
CA GLY A 41 -0.38 6.54 -8.99
C GLY A 41 -1.08 5.69 -7.92
N ILE A 42 -1.51 4.46 -8.25
CA ILE A 42 -2.12 3.53 -7.31
C ILE A 42 -1.53 2.13 -7.46
N PHE A 43 -1.04 1.58 -6.35
CA PHE A 43 -0.77 0.16 -6.20
C PHE A 43 -1.96 -0.54 -5.56
N LEU A 44 -2.39 -1.63 -6.19
CA LEU A 44 -3.35 -2.56 -5.63
C LEU A 44 -2.58 -3.72 -5.02
N VAL A 45 -2.80 -3.99 -3.73
CA VAL A 45 -2.02 -4.98 -2.98
C VAL A 45 -2.97 -5.97 -2.29
N ASP A 46 -2.72 -7.27 -2.50
CA ASP A 46 -3.29 -8.33 -1.67
C ASP A 46 -2.38 -8.59 -0.46
N VAL A 47 -2.97 -8.61 0.72
CA VAL A 47 -2.31 -8.82 2.01
C VAL A 47 -3.28 -9.53 2.97
N ALA A 48 -2.81 -10.49 3.77
CA ALA A 48 -3.71 -11.29 4.61
C ALA A 48 -4.50 -10.44 5.65
N LYS A 49 -3.84 -9.43 6.25
CA LYS A 49 -4.40 -8.65 7.36
C LYS A 49 -4.09 -7.15 7.20
N PRO A 50 -4.85 -6.42 6.35
CA PRO A 50 -4.49 -5.06 5.97
C PRO A 50 -4.45 -4.10 7.17
N ARG A 51 -5.36 -4.22 8.15
CA ARG A 51 -5.34 -3.37 9.35
C ARG A 51 -4.12 -3.59 10.24
N GLU A 52 -3.67 -4.83 10.40
CA GLU A 52 -2.44 -5.13 11.15
C GLU A 52 -1.19 -4.58 10.43
N VAL A 53 -1.16 -4.68 9.09
CA VAL A 53 -0.12 -4.07 8.25
C VAL A 53 -0.06 -2.56 8.49
N ILE A 54 -1.20 -1.86 8.40
CA ILE A 54 -1.26 -0.41 8.65
C ILE A 54 -0.77 -0.05 10.05
N LYS A 55 -1.14 -0.83 11.09
CA LYS A 55 -0.66 -0.59 12.46
C LYS A 55 0.86 -0.70 12.54
N LYS A 56 1.47 -1.72 11.95
CA LYS A 56 2.94 -1.87 11.93
C LYS A 56 3.63 -0.75 11.16
N LEU A 57 3.09 -0.39 10.00
CA LEU A 57 3.59 0.74 9.20
C LEU A 57 3.49 2.06 9.98
N LYS A 58 2.41 2.27 10.74
CA LYS A 58 2.25 3.44 11.61
C LYS A 58 3.34 3.50 12.67
N GLU A 59 3.71 2.38 13.29
CA GLU A 59 4.80 2.34 14.27
C GLU A 59 6.15 2.73 13.64
N ILE A 60 6.47 2.23 12.44
CA ILE A 60 7.68 2.65 11.70
C ILE A 60 7.63 4.15 11.39
N SER A 61 6.47 4.66 10.95
CA SER A 61 6.31 6.07 10.57
C SER A 61 6.55 7.06 11.72
N LYS A 62 6.40 6.62 12.98
CA LYS A 62 6.70 7.45 14.16
C LYS A 62 8.19 7.72 14.29
N ASN A 63 9.02 6.75 13.91
CA ASN A 63 10.47 6.81 14.04
C ASN A 63 11.15 7.30 12.76
N ASN A 64 10.58 7.00 11.59
CA ASN A 64 11.15 7.41 10.31
C ASN A 64 10.06 7.73 9.27
N ARG A 65 9.63 8.98 9.26
CA ARG A 65 8.50 9.46 8.44
C ARG A 65 8.86 9.62 6.97
N GLU A 66 10.14 9.80 6.65
CA GLU A 66 10.60 10.04 5.27
C GLU A 66 10.44 8.82 4.36
N LEU A 67 10.52 7.62 4.94
CA LEU A 67 10.33 6.34 4.23
C LEU A 67 8.97 6.22 3.54
N PHE A 68 7.96 6.93 4.05
CA PHE A 68 6.59 6.85 3.56
C PHE A 68 6.32 7.81 2.42
N GLY A 69 7.24 8.73 2.09
CA GLY A 69 7.00 9.76 1.09
C GLY A 69 5.85 10.70 1.46
N LYS A 70 5.77 11.87 0.81
CA LYS A 70 4.69 12.83 1.10
C LYS A 70 3.35 12.44 0.47
N THR A 71 3.40 11.70 -0.64
CA THR A 71 2.22 11.39 -1.46
C THR A 71 1.60 10.03 -1.16
N TYR A 72 2.23 9.21 -0.30
CA TYR A 72 1.74 7.85 -0.12
C TYR A 72 0.67 7.81 0.94
N ARG A 73 -0.45 7.20 0.59
CA ARG A 73 -1.54 6.89 1.50
C ARG A 73 -1.74 5.39 1.46
N TYR A 74 -1.80 4.78 2.63
CA TYR A 74 -2.01 3.35 2.79
C TYR A 74 -3.44 3.14 3.31
N ILE A 75 -4.30 2.64 2.44
CA ILE A 75 -5.75 2.59 2.66
C ILE A 75 -6.17 1.12 2.74
N PRO A 76 -6.46 0.60 3.96
CA PRO A 76 -6.96 -0.76 4.10
C PRO A 76 -8.39 -0.83 3.55
N ILE A 77 -8.70 -1.90 2.82
CA ILE A 77 -10.02 -2.14 2.26
C ILE A 77 -10.70 -3.26 3.04
N ASP A 78 -11.77 -2.92 3.75
CA ASP A 78 -12.57 -3.90 4.49
C ASP A 78 -13.62 -4.55 3.58
N LYS A 79 -14.28 -3.76 2.73
CA LYS A 79 -15.32 -4.21 1.81
C LYS A 79 -15.35 -3.37 0.55
N TRP A 80 -15.39 -4.03 -0.60
CA TRP A 80 -15.69 -3.39 -1.88
C TRP A 80 -17.20 -3.24 -2.03
N VAL A 81 -17.63 -2.03 -2.39
CA VAL A 81 -19.04 -1.74 -2.69
C VAL A 81 -19.13 -1.46 -4.17
N LYS A 82 -20.05 -2.15 -4.86
CA LYS A 82 -20.33 -1.90 -6.27
C LYS A 82 -21.10 -0.59 -6.39
N SER A 83 -20.66 0.29 -7.28
CA SER A 83 -21.47 1.42 -7.73
C SER A 83 -22.38 0.94 -8.86
N GLU A 84 -23.67 1.25 -8.77
CA GLU A 84 -24.66 0.99 -9.83
C GLU A 84 -24.98 2.25 -10.65
N ILE A 85 -24.30 3.36 -10.35
CA ILE A 85 -24.29 4.58 -11.17
C ILE A 85 -23.55 4.32 -12.47
#